data_AF-A0A2V7YI36-F1
#
_entry.id   AF-A0A2V7YI36-F1
#
_cell.length_a   1.000
_cell.length_b   1.000
_cell.length_c   1.000
_cell.angle_alpha   90.00
_cell.angle_beta   90.00
_cell.angle_gamma   90.00
#
_symmetry.space_group_name_H-M   'P 1'
#
loop_
_entity.id
_entity.type
_entity.pdbx_description
1 polymer ?
#
loop_
_entity_poly.entity_id
_entity_poly.type
_entity_poly.pdbx_seq_one_letter_code
_entity_poly.pdbx_strand_id
1 'polypeptide(L)'
;MLSLRDRRVTPLLRGPANEKEGQLSPDGKWIVYTSDESGRPDVYASRFPSMTGRWQISGGGGSQPRWRRDGREIFFLSSDRKMMAASVHTNGSDFVADVPQMLFQTRARYTGERCYDVSSDGQRFIINNTVIDQPSSPIVMVVNWPMLRARQ
;
A
#
# COMPACT_ATOMS: atom_id res chain seq x y z
N MET A 1 19.50 2.54 4.97
CA MET A 1 20.28 2.08 3.82
C MET A 1 21.33 1.10 4.30
N LEU A 2 21.31 -0.11 3.75
CA LEU A 2 22.32 -1.13 3.99
C LEU A 2 23.31 -1.10 2.82
N SER A 3 24.59 -0.79 3.06
CA SER A 3 25.65 -1.08 2.10
C SER A 3 26.04 -2.55 2.24
N LEU A 4 25.81 -3.36 1.20
CA LEU A 4 26.17 -4.78 1.22
C LEU A 4 27.68 -5.01 1.15
N ARG A 5 28.44 -4.05 0.61
CA ARG A 5 29.91 -4.10 0.56
C ARG A 5 30.54 -3.85 1.94
N ASP A 6 29.94 -2.95 2.70
CA ASP A 6 30.55 -2.45 3.95
C ASP A 6 29.78 -2.86 5.20
N ARG A 7 28.67 -3.61 5.03
CA ARG A 7 27.70 -4.02 6.07
C ARG A 7 27.22 -2.87 6.98
N ARG A 8 27.27 -1.63 6.49
CA ARG A 8 26.86 -0.44 7.24
C ARG A 8 25.39 -0.14 7.01
N VAL A 9 24.68 0.09 8.12
CA VAL A 9 23.29 0.55 8.15
C VAL A 9 23.26 2.02 8.53
N THR A 10 22.72 2.86 7.64
CA THR A 10 22.52 4.29 7.89
C THR A 10 21.03 4.61 7.82
N PRO A 11 20.42 5.30 8.81
CA PRO A 11 19.04 5.78 8.70
C PRO A 11 18.85 6.62 7.44
N LEU A 12 17.75 6.40 6.70
CA LEU A 12 17.41 7.19 5.50
C LEU A 12 16.67 8.47 5.87
N LEU A 13 15.67 8.35 6.74
CA LEU A 13 14.93 9.48 7.32
C LEU A 13 15.18 9.50 8.82
N ARG A 14 15.22 10.71 9.38
CA ARG A 14 15.26 10.95 10.83
C ARG A 14 14.19 11.99 11.13
N GLY A 15 13.24 11.61 11.97
CA GLY A 15 12.14 12.46 12.38
C GLY A 15 11.29 11.79 13.45
N PRO A 16 10.36 12.52 14.07
CA PRO A 16 9.40 11.97 15.02
C PRO A 16 8.26 11.20 14.34
N ALA A 17 8.09 11.37 13.03
CA ALA A 17 7.07 10.67 12.25
C ALA A 17 7.40 9.19 12.08
N ASN A 18 6.38 8.39 11.79
CA ASN A 18 6.51 6.98 11.50
C ASN A 18 6.49 6.76 9.99
N GLU A 19 7.64 6.46 9.40
CA GLU A 19 7.75 6.11 7.99
C GLU A 19 7.70 4.60 7.76
N LYS A 20 6.81 4.16 6.87
CA LYS A 20 6.61 2.75 6.54
C LYS A 20 6.32 2.52 5.06
N GLU A 21 6.31 1.25 4.67
CA GLU A 21 5.85 0.78 3.35
C GLU A 21 6.63 1.39 2.17
N GLY A 22 7.89 1.74 2.41
CA GLY A 22 8.77 2.35 1.43
C GLY A 22 9.01 1.46 0.20
N GLN A 23 8.97 2.05 -0.99
CA GLN A 23 9.26 1.38 -2.25
C GLN A 23 10.10 2.29 -3.17
N LEU A 24 11.20 1.75 -3.70
CA LEU A 24 11.99 2.44 -4.71
C LEU A 24 11.25 2.50 -6.06
N SER A 25 11.43 3.59 -6.79
CA SER A 25 11.05 3.67 -8.19
C SER A 25 11.84 2.66 -9.03
N PRO A 26 11.32 2.25 -10.20
CA PRO A 26 12.01 1.31 -11.08
C PRO A 26 13.42 1.75 -11.52
N ASP A 27 13.65 3.06 -11.63
CA ASP A 27 14.95 3.65 -11.95
C ASP A 27 15.85 3.88 -10.73
N GLY A 28 15.36 3.59 -9.52
CA GLY A 28 16.09 3.73 -8.26
C GLY A 28 16.34 5.17 -7.81
N LYS A 29 15.80 6.18 -8.50
CA LYS A 29 16.05 7.61 -8.18
C LYS A 29 15.08 8.19 -7.16
N TRP A 30 13.98 7.51 -6.91
CA TRP A 30 12.91 7.98 -6.03
C TRP A 30 12.51 6.88 -5.06
N ILE A 31 11.98 7.29 -3.92
CA ILE A 31 11.31 6.41 -2.98
C ILE A 31 9.93 6.99 -2.68
N VAL A 32 8.91 6.13 -2.71
CA VAL A 32 7.58 6.44 -2.17
C VAL A 32 7.43 5.76 -0.84
N TYR A 33 6.77 6.39 0.11
CA TYR A 33 6.59 5.86 1.45
C TYR A 33 5.33 6.46 2.09
N THR A 34 4.84 5.81 3.14
CA THR A 34 3.78 6.35 3.98
C THR A 34 4.42 7.02 5.20
N SER A 35 3.97 8.23 5.53
CA SER A 35 4.38 9.01 6.69
C SER A 35 3.15 9.56 7.41
N ASP A 36 3.20 9.63 8.73
CA ASP A 36 2.16 10.27 9.55
C ASP A 36 2.54 11.69 10.00
N GLU A 37 3.53 12.32 9.35
CA GLU A 37 4.00 13.67 9.66
C GLU A 37 2.91 14.76 9.60
N SER A 38 1.83 14.54 8.85
CA SER A 38 0.68 15.44 8.75
C SER A 38 -0.37 15.19 9.85
N GLY A 39 -0.08 14.31 10.82
CA GLY A 39 -1.02 13.83 11.85
C GLY A 39 -1.90 12.66 11.41
N ARG A 40 -1.76 12.19 10.16
CA ARG A 40 -2.42 11.00 9.62
C ARG A 40 -1.51 10.33 8.58
N PRO A 41 -1.66 9.03 8.30
CA PRO A 41 -0.90 8.36 7.25
C PRO A 41 -1.21 8.99 5.89
N ASP A 42 -0.20 9.56 5.23
CA ASP A 42 -0.24 10.06 3.87
C ASP A 42 0.92 9.47 3.06
N VAL A 43 0.77 9.43 1.74
CA VAL A 43 1.80 8.98 0.79
C VAL A 43 2.67 10.16 0.40
N TYR A 44 3.98 9.96 0.51
CA TYR A 44 5.01 10.91 0.12
C TYR A 44 6.01 10.29 -0.84
N ALA A 45 6.68 11.13 -1.61
CA ALA A 45 7.86 10.78 -2.39
C ALA A 45 9.07 11.63 -1.97
N SER A 46 10.27 11.07 -2.13
CA SER A 46 11.55 11.76 -1.95
C SER A 46 12.59 11.24 -2.94
N ARG A 47 13.64 12.04 -3.22
CA ARG A 47 14.79 11.55 -3.98
C ARG A 47 15.52 10.45 -3.20
N PHE A 48 16.07 9.48 -3.92
CA PHE A 48 16.85 8.41 -3.34
C PHE A 48 18.23 8.34 -4.03
N PRO A 49 19.33 8.08 -3.30
CA PRO A 49 19.42 7.81 -1.85
C PRO A 49 19.54 9.06 -0.98
N SER A 50 19.59 10.27 -1.58
CA SER A 50 19.83 11.51 -0.85
C SER A 50 18.74 11.89 0.16
N MET A 51 17.53 11.36 -0.02
CA MET A 51 16.33 11.71 0.76
C MET A 51 16.04 13.22 0.75
N THR A 52 16.42 13.90 -0.33
CA THR A 52 16.18 15.33 -0.52
C THR A 52 14.92 15.59 -1.33
N GLY A 53 14.25 16.69 -1.00
CA GLY A 53 12.93 17.00 -1.53
C GLY A 53 11.86 16.06 -0.98
N ARG A 54 10.68 16.62 -0.74
CA ARG A 54 9.53 15.89 -0.22
C ARG A 54 8.29 16.36 -0.95
N TRP A 55 7.61 15.43 -1.59
CA TRP A 55 6.39 15.68 -2.35
C TRP A 55 5.27 14.88 -1.72
N GLN A 56 4.24 15.57 -1.25
CA GLN A 56 3.03 14.92 -0.77
C GLN A 56 2.19 14.45 -1.96
N ILE A 57 1.91 13.16 -2.02
CA ILE A 57 1.12 12.54 -3.08
C ILE A 57 -0.35 12.48 -2.68
N SER A 58 -0.64 12.09 -1.43
CA SER A 58 -2.02 12.05 -0.91
C SER A 58 -2.28 13.21 0.05
N GLY A 59 -3.39 13.94 -0.15
CA GLY A 59 -3.83 15.04 0.73
C GLY A 59 -4.95 14.68 1.71
N GLY A 60 -5.48 13.45 1.70
CA GLY A 60 -6.66 13.03 2.47
C GLY A 60 -6.49 11.72 3.23
N GLY A 61 -5.24 11.31 3.44
CA GLY A 61 -4.89 9.99 3.93
C GLY A 61 -4.55 9.02 2.80
N GLY A 62 -3.62 8.13 3.06
CA GLY A 62 -3.13 7.16 2.09
C GLY A 62 -2.13 6.19 2.69
N SER A 63 -2.09 4.97 2.15
CA SER A 63 -1.13 3.94 2.57
C SER A 63 -0.81 2.97 1.44
N GLN A 64 0.22 2.15 1.66
CA GLN A 64 0.68 1.09 0.79
C GLN A 64 0.98 1.56 -0.64
N PRO A 65 1.84 2.58 -0.81
CA PRO A 65 2.12 3.11 -2.14
C PRO A 65 2.82 2.07 -3.02
N ARG A 66 2.44 2.01 -4.28
CA ARG A 66 3.03 1.12 -5.29
C ARG A 66 3.33 1.85 -6.59
N TRP A 67 4.57 1.82 -7.02
CA TRP A 67 4.97 2.21 -8.36
C TRP A 67 4.42 1.24 -9.40
N ARG A 68 3.87 1.79 -10.48
CA ARG A 68 3.79 1.06 -11.75
C ARG A 68 5.19 0.80 -12.27
N ARG A 69 5.39 -0.31 -12.99
CA ARG A 69 6.73 -0.77 -13.40
C ARG A 69 7.47 0.21 -14.32
N ASP A 70 6.76 1.07 -15.02
CA ASP A 70 7.35 2.10 -15.89
C ASP A 70 7.72 3.40 -15.14
N GLY A 71 7.42 3.49 -13.83
CA GLY A 71 7.75 4.64 -13.00
C GLY A 71 6.91 5.89 -13.28
N ARG A 72 5.78 5.76 -14.00
CA ARG A 72 4.93 6.91 -14.40
C ARG A 72 3.65 7.03 -13.60
N GLU A 73 3.42 6.14 -12.65
CA GLU A 73 2.19 6.12 -11.87
C GLU A 73 2.44 5.51 -10.49
N ILE A 74 1.80 6.08 -9.48
CA ILE A 74 1.78 5.59 -8.10
C ILE A 74 0.35 5.23 -7.74
N PHE A 75 0.15 3.98 -7.33
CA PHE A 75 -1.09 3.50 -6.74
C PHE A 75 -1.02 3.56 -5.22
N PHE A 76 -2.14 3.79 -4.56
CA PHE A 76 -2.22 3.69 -3.10
C PHE A 76 -3.66 3.45 -2.64
N LEU A 77 -3.81 3.00 -1.40
CA LEU A 77 -5.11 2.88 -0.74
C LEU A 77 -5.38 4.11 0.10
N SER A 78 -6.51 4.77 -0.15
CA SER A 78 -6.98 5.88 0.68
C SER A 78 -7.57 5.40 2.01
N SER A 79 -7.75 6.34 2.93
CA SER A 79 -8.40 6.13 4.23
C SER A 79 -9.86 5.62 4.12
N ASP A 80 -10.57 5.99 3.06
CA ASP A 80 -11.94 5.55 2.74
C ASP A 80 -12.00 4.31 1.83
N ARG A 81 -10.90 3.53 1.79
CA ARG A 81 -10.79 2.24 1.10
C ARG A 81 -10.94 2.32 -0.43
N LYS A 82 -10.54 3.43 -1.05
CA LYS A 82 -10.47 3.56 -2.51
C LYS A 82 -9.08 3.22 -3.00
N MET A 83 -9.02 2.57 -4.15
CA MET A 83 -7.78 2.47 -4.92
C MET A 83 -7.59 3.77 -5.68
N MET A 84 -6.48 4.44 -5.42
CA MET A 84 -6.14 5.73 -5.99
C MET A 84 -4.92 5.59 -6.90
N ALA A 85 -4.82 6.45 -7.91
CA ALA A 85 -3.68 6.54 -8.80
C ALA A 85 -3.26 8.00 -9.00
N ALA A 86 -1.96 8.27 -8.88
CA ALA A 86 -1.36 9.56 -9.24
C ALA A 86 -0.36 9.33 -10.37
N SER A 87 -0.55 10.04 -11.49
CA SER A 87 0.45 10.08 -12.56
C SER A 87 1.68 10.86 -12.09
N VAL A 88 2.86 10.41 -12.52
CA VAL A 88 4.14 10.98 -12.12
C VAL A 88 4.94 11.37 -13.35
N HIS A 89 5.39 12.62 -13.35
CA HIS A 89 6.26 13.20 -14.36
C HIS A 89 7.58 13.57 -13.70
N THR A 90 8.68 13.00 -14.18
CA THR A 90 10.02 13.32 -13.69
C THR A 90 10.88 13.85 -14.84
N ASN A 91 11.64 14.90 -14.56
CA ASN A 91 12.63 15.45 -15.50
C ASN A 91 13.92 15.76 -14.75
N GLY A 92 14.95 14.93 -14.95
CA GLY A 92 16.21 15.05 -14.22
C GLY A 92 16.00 14.95 -12.71
N SER A 93 16.05 16.09 -12.02
CA SER A 93 15.85 16.18 -10.58
C SER A 93 14.43 16.53 -10.18
N ASP A 94 13.56 16.91 -11.11
CA ASP A 94 12.21 17.37 -10.80
C ASP A 94 11.25 16.19 -10.68
N PHE A 95 10.31 16.33 -9.75
CA PHE A 95 9.24 15.38 -9.51
C PHE A 95 7.93 16.14 -9.42
N VAL A 96 6.99 15.75 -10.27
CA VAL A 96 5.63 16.26 -10.26
C VAL A 96 4.70 15.06 -10.22
N ALA A 97 3.79 15.04 -9.24
CA ALA A 97 2.68 14.11 -9.21
C ALA A 97 1.38 14.87 -9.46
N ASP A 98 0.56 14.33 -10.34
CA ASP A 98 -0.78 14.86 -10.60
C ASP A 98 -1.71 14.58 -9.41
N VAL A 99 -2.83 15.30 -9.36
CA VAL A 99 -3.85 15.08 -8.32
C VAL A 99 -4.37 13.64 -8.41
N PRO A 100 -4.29 12.85 -7.32
CA PRO A 100 -4.72 11.46 -7.35
C PRO A 100 -6.18 11.29 -7.79
N GLN A 101 -6.41 10.37 -8.70
CA GLN A 101 -7.74 9.99 -9.18
C GLN A 101 -8.15 8.65 -8.57
N MET A 102 -9.45 8.50 -8.30
CA MET A 102 -9.99 7.21 -7.87
C MET A 102 -10.08 6.27 -9.07
N LEU A 103 -9.53 5.06 -8.92
CA LEU A 103 -9.74 3.98 -9.89
C LEU A 103 -11.03 3.22 -9.58
N PHE A 104 -11.21 2.78 -8.33
CA PHE A 104 -12.39 2.05 -7.87
C PHE A 104 -12.45 1.95 -6.34
N GLN A 105 -13.64 1.63 -5.80
CA GLN A 105 -13.84 1.32 -4.38
C GLN A 105 -13.37 -0.10 -4.07
N THR A 106 -12.67 -0.27 -2.94
CA THR A 106 -12.25 -1.59 -2.43
C THR A 106 -12.98 -1.94 -1.13
N ARG A 107 -12.90 -3.22 -0.75
CA ARG A 107 -13.29 -3.71 0.59
C ARG A 107 -12.07 -4.07 1.43
N ALA A 108 -10.86 -3.70 0.99
CA ALA A 108 -9.65 -3.93 1.74
C ALA A 108 -9.70 -3.17 3.06
N ARG A 109 -9.33 -3.84 4.14
CA ARG A 109 -9.19 -3.22 5.45
C ARG A 109 -7.71 -3.16 5.78
N TYR A 110 -7.19 -1.95 6.00
CA TYR A 110 -5.81 -1.79 6.41
C TYR A 110 -5.63 -2.31 7.84
N THR A 111 -4.91 -3.42 8.00
CA THR A 111 -4.60 -4.06 9.29
C THR A 111 -3.14 -3.85 9.70
N GLY A 112 -2.39 -3.02 8.97
CA GLY A 112 -0.93 -2.91 9.09
C GLY A 112 -0.16 -3.86 8.17
N GLU A 113 -0.83 -4.85 7.57
CA GLU A 113 -0.25 -5.72 6.54
C GLU A 113 -0.63 -5.27 5.13
N ARG A 114 0.24 -5.59 4.18
CA ARG A 114 0.00 -5.35 2.75
C ARG A 114 -1.27 -6.08 2.31
N CYS A 115 -2.26 -5.35 1.80
CA CYS A 115 -3.54 -5.90 1.39
C CYS A 115 -3.77 -5.91 -0.12
N TYR A 116 -2.83 -5.37 -0.92
CA TYR A 116 -2.91 -5.50 -2.38
C TYR A 116 -1.54 -5.58 -3.09
N ASP A 117 -1.59 -6.07 -4.33
CA ASP A 117 -0.54 -5.94 -5.33
C ASP A 117 -1.13 -5.59 -6.71
N VAL A 118 -0.28 -5.09 -7.60
CA VAL A 118 -0.63 -4.61 -8.93
C VAL A 118 0.26 -5.28 -9.98
N SER A 119 -0.32 -5.65 -11.12
CA SER A 119 0.43 -6.17 -12.26
C SER A 119 1.40 -5.12 -12.80
N SER A 120 2.45 -5.57 -13.50
CA SER A 120 3.50 -4.68 -14.01
C SER A 120 2.99 -3.56 -14.91
N ASP A 121 1.94 -3.84 -15.68
CA ASP A 121 1.28 -2.90 -16.59
C ASP A 121 0.27 -1.97 -15.89
N GLY A 122 0.01 -2.15 -14.59
CA GLY A 122 -0.95 -1.37 -13.84
C GLY A 122 -2.42 -1.73 -14.08
N GLN A 123 -2.71 -2.76 -14.89
CA GLN A 123 -4.09 -3.04 -15.34
C GLN A 123 -4.85 -4.02 -14.45
N ARG A 124 -4.17 -4.78 -13.59
CA ARG A 124 -4.79 -5.79 -12.73
C ARG A 124 -4.32 -5.62 -11.29
N PHE A 125 -5.27 -5.78 -10.38
CA PHE A 125 -5.02 -5.68 -8.94
C PHE A 125 -5.47 -6.98 -8.27
N ILE A 126 -4.65 -7.50 -7.37
CA ILE A 126 -5.05 -8.55 -6.42
C ILE A 126 -5.23 -7.85 -5.08
N ILE A 127 -6.41 -8.00 -4.48
CA ILE A 127 -6.78 -7.30 -3.25
C ILE A 127 -7.37 -8.31 -2.27
N ASN A 128 -6.81 -8.36 -1.06
CA ASN A 128 -7.35 -9.14 0.04
C ASN A 128 -8.54 -8.39 0.65
N ASN A 129 -9.74 -8.88 0.39
CA ASN A 129 -10.96 -8.37 0.99
C ASN A 129 -11.30 -9.23 2.22
N THR A 130 -11.26 -8.64 3.41
CA THR A 130 -11.73 -9.31 4.61
C THR A 130 -13.27 -9.38 4.57
N VAL A 131 -13.81 -10.57 4.33
CA VAL A 131 -15.24 -10.84 4.38
C VAL A 131 -15.64 -11.04 5.84
N ILE A 132 -15.77 -9.95 6.60
CA ILE A 132 -16.21 -10.01 8.01
C ILE A 132 -17.76 -10.15 8.09
N ASP A 133 -18.48 -9.85 7.00
CA ASP A 133 -19.95 -9.90 6.94
C ASP A 133 -20.53 -11.22 6.41
N GLN A 134 -19.73 -12.28 6.24
CA GLN A 134 -20.36 -13.61 6.21
C GLN A 134 -20.68 -13.97 7.66
N PRO A 135 -21.96 -14.15 8.06
CA PRO A 135 -22.22 -14.87 9.30
C PRO A 135 -21.40 -16.16 9.19
N SER A 136 -20.65 -16.48 10.24
CA SER A 136 -19.96 -17.77 10.30
C SER A 136 -20.97 -18.83 9.86
N SER A 137 -20.58 -19.70 8.92
CA SER A 137 -21.42 -20.86 8.63
C SER A 137 -21.70 -21.51 9.98
N PRO A 138 -22.98 -21.65 10.38
CA PRO A 138 -23.28 -22.12 11.72
C PRO A 138 -22.61 -23.47 11.88
N ILE A 139 -21.83 -23.63 12.95
CA ILE A 139 -21.32 -24.95 13.32
C ILE A 139 -22.55 -25.76 13.71
N VAL A 140 -22.99 -26.66 12.83
CA VAL A 140 -24.04 -27.62 13.14
C VAL A 140 -23.40 -28.75 13.93
N MET A 141 -23.58 -28.73 15.25
CA MET A 141 -23.19 -29.85 16.10
C MET A 141 -24.28 -30.92 16.02
N VAL A 142 -24.00 -32.03 15.34
CA VAL A 142 -24.85 -33.22 15.41
C VAL A 142 -24.39 -34.09 16.58
N VAL A 143 -25.07 -33.95 17.70
CA VAL A 143 -24.96 -34.88 18.84
C VAL A 143 -25.95 -36.03 18.67
N ASN A 144 -25.59 -37.25 19.10
CA ASN A 144 -26.36 -38.50 18.96
C ASN A 144 -26.55 -39.05 17.53
N TRP A 145 -25.51 -38.99 16.70
CA TRP A 145 -25.47 -39.63 15.37
C TRP A 145 -25.96 -41.10 15.30
N PRO A 146 -25.75 -41.97 16.31
CA PRO A 146 -26.23 -43.36 16.24
C PRO A 146 -27.76 -43.53 16.24
N MET A 147 -28.52 -42.57 16.78
CA MET A 147 -29.98 -42.67 16.91
C MET A 147 -30.74 -42.33 15.61
N LEU A 148 -30.05 -41.72 14.61
CA LEU A 148 -30.65 -41.32 13.32
C LEU A 148 -30.83 -42.49 12.34
N ARG A 149 -30.46 -43.72 12.70
CA ARG A 149 -30.59 -44.90 11.83
C ARG A 149 -31.93 -45.64 11.92
N ALA A 150 -32.92 -45.11 12.62
CA ALA A 150 -34.23 -45.77 12.75
C ALA A 150 -35.34 -44.99 12.02
N ARG A 151 -35.37 -45.11 10.69
CA ARG A 151 -36.57 -44.99 9.82
C ARG A 151 -36.17 -45.21 8.36
N GLN A 152 -36.18 -46.48 7.96
CA GLN A 152 -36.60 -46.93 6.63
C GLN A 152 -37.50 -48.14 6.83
#